data_AF-A0A1X2LXT1-F1
#
_entry.id   AF-A0A1X2LXT1-F1
#
_cell.length_a   1.000
_cell.length_b   1.000
_cell.length_c   1.000
_cell.angle_alpha   90.00
_cell.angle_beta   90.00
_cell.angle_gamma   90.00
#
_symmetry.space_group_name_H-M   'P 1'
#
loop_
_entity.id
_entity.type
_entity.pdbx_description
1 polymer ?
#
loop_
_entity_poly.entity_id
_entity_poly.type
_entity_poly.pdbx_seq_one_letter_code
_entity_poly.pdbx_strand_id
1 'polypeptide(L)' 'MRVTRMTDYETGALLTCSHEGCGCRVRIEVPCHCSGAGEAYRCTCGDELSPVK' A
#
# COMPACT_ATOMS: atom_id res chain seq x y z
N MET A 1 11.77 9.76 -16.33
CA MET A 1 12.54 9.22 -15.17
C MET A 1 11.53 8.93 -14.07
N ARG A 2 11.00 7.70 -13.98
CA ARG A 2 10.04 7.33 -12.93
C ARG A 2 10.83 6.83 -11.72
N VAL A 3 10.63 7.49 -10.59
CA VAL A 3 11.15 7.10 -9.29
C VAL A 3 10.66 5.67 -9.01
N THR A 4 11.57 4.70 -8.98
CA THR A 4 11.31 3.36 -8.46
C THR A 4 10.93 3.50 -6.99
N ARG A 5 9.62 3.49 -6.70
CA ARG A 5 9.14 3.29 -5.33
C ARG A 5 9.44 1.83 -4.98
N MET A 6 10.52 1.59 -4.24
CA MET A 6 10.61 0.39 -3.42
C MET A 6 9.61 0.60 -2.29
N THR A 7 8.47 -0.06 -2.34
CA THR A 7 7.57 -0.11 -1.19
C THR A 7 7.28 -1.56 -0.85
N ASP A 8 8.35 -2.29 -0.54
CA ASP A 8 8.24 -3.49 0.27
C ASP A 8 7.79 -3.05 1.66
N TYR A 9 6.52 -3.26 1.93
CA TYR A 9 5.96 -3.03 3.25
C TYR A 9 6.32 -4.22 4.13
N GLU A 10 6.97 -3.94 5.26
CA GLU A 10 7.33 -4.95 6.24
C GLU A 10 6.11 -5.65 6.83
N THR A 11 6.31 -6.87 7.34
CA THR A 11 5.28 -7.59 8.11
C THR A 11 4.75 -6.71 9.23
N GLY A 12 3.43 -6.58 9.29
CA GLY A 12 2.74 -5.76 10.27
C GLY A 12 2.53 -4.31 9.87
N ALA A 13 3.06 -3.86 8.73
CA ALA A 13 2.76 -2.53 8.19
C ALA A 13 1.25 -2.35 8.03
N LEU A 14 0.76 -1.19 8.50
CA LEU A 14 -0.64 -0.79 8.38
C LEU A 14 -0.76 0.27 7.30
N LEU A 15 -1.61 0.01 6.32
CA LEU A 15 -1.92 0.96 5.26
C LEU A 15 -3.36 1.45 5.41
N THR A 16 -3.60 2.69 5.01
CA THR A 16 -4.93 3.31 4.95
C THR A 16 -5.16 3.89 3.57
N CYS A 17 -6.40 3.81 3.11
CA CYS A 17 -6.80 4.50 1.88
C CYS A 17 -6.69 6.01 2.06
N SER A 18 -6.18 6.69 1.03
CA SER A 18 -6.01 8.16 1.03
C SER A 18 -7.29 8.92 0.67
N HIS A 19 -8.33 8.22 0.21
CA HIS A 19 -9.62 8.81 -0.13
C HIS A 19 -10.40 9.17 1.13
N GLU A 20 -10.78 10.45 1.23
CA GLU A 20 -11.70 10.95 2.24
C GLU A 20 -13.01 10.13 2.25
N GLY A 21 -13.45 9.69 3.43
CA GLY A 21 -14.70 8.94 3.59
C GLY A 21 -14.63 7.45 3.27
N CYS A 22 -13.55 6.95 2.66
CA CYS A 22 -13.40 5.51 2.40
C CYS A 22 -13.02 4.73 3.68
N GLY A 23 -11.99 5.19 4.39
CA GLY A 23 -11.58 4.63 5.68
C GLY A 23 -11.04 3.19 5.66
N CYS A 24 -10.87 2.57 4.49
CA CYS A 24 -10.31 1.23 4.38
C CYS A 24 -8.89 1.15 4.94
N ARG A 25 -8.62 0.09 5.69
CA ARG A 25 -7.30 -0.21 6.26
C ARG A 25 -6.94 -1.65 5.99
N VAL A 26 -5.67 -1.89 5.68
CA VAL A 26 -5.13 -3.24 5.49
C VAL A 26 -3.85 -3.38 6.31
N ARG A 27 -3.56 -4.61 6.70
CA ARG A 27 -2.30 -5.00 7.34
C ARG A 27 -1.56 -5.93 6.40
N ILE A 28 -0.26 -5.70 6.25
CA ILE A 28 0.60 -6.62 5.52
C ILE A 28 0.95 -7.77 6.47
N GLU A 29 0.45 -8.96 6.18
CA GLU A 29 0.76 -10.17 6.97
C GLU A 29 2.06 -10.83 6.52
N VAL A 30 2.34 -10.78 5.21
CA VAL A 30 3.56 -11.32 4.60
C VAL A 30 4.04 -10.34 3.52
N PRO A 31 5.33 -9.95 3.50
CA PRO A 31 5.88 -9.12 2.46
C PRO A 31 5.79 -9.83 1.10
N CYS A 32 5.37 -9.10 0.08
CA CYS A 32 5.29 -9.64 -1.27
C CYS A 32 6.61 -9.36 -1.99
N HIS A 33 7.34 -10.40 -2.40
CA HIS A 33 8.59 -10.28 -3.15
C HIS A 33 8.42 -10.61 -4.65
N CYS A 34 7.19 -10.59 -5.15
CA CYS A 34 6.88 -10.84 -6.56
C CYS A 34 7.27 -9.65 -7.45
N SER A 35 7.37 -9.88 -8.76
CA SER A 35 7.49 -8.78 -9.73
C SER A 35 6.29 -7.84 -9.59
N GLY A 36 6.56 -6.57 -9.25
CA GLY A 36 5.51 -5.58 -8.95
C GLY A 36 5.35 -5.25 -7.46
N ALA A 37 6.17 -5.84 -6.57
CA ALA A 37 6.20 -5.51 -5.13
C ALA A 37 6.38 -4.01 -4.80
N GLY A 38 6.97 -3.24 -5.71
CA GLY A 38 7.14 -1.79 -5.57
C GLY A 38 5.91 -0.95 -5.96
N GLU A 39 4.86 -1.56 -6.50
CA GLU A 39 3.64 -0.84 -6.85
C GLU A 39 2.79 -0.56 -5.59
N ALA A 40 2.10 0.58 -5.59
CA ALA A 40 1.22 0.91 -4.47
C ALA A 40 0.01 -0.03 -4.42
N TYR A 41 -0.38 -0.44 -3.22
CA TYR A 41 -1.65 -1.13 -3.02
C TYR A 41 -2.80 -0.19 -3.39
N ARG A 42 -3.80 -0.71 -4.10
CA ARG A 42 -4.99 0.04 -4.50
C ARG A 42 -6.21 -0.43 -3.74
N CYS A 43 -6.98 0.53 -3.28
CA CYS A 43 -8.26 0.27 -2.66
C CYS A 43 -9.29 0.00 -3.76
N THR A 44 -10.36 -0.73 -3.43
CA THR A 44 -11.47 -0.96 -4.36
C THR A 44 -12.14 0.35 -4.80
N CYS A 45 -12.00 1.44 -4.04
CA CYS A 45 -12.48 2.77 -4.46
C CYS A 45 -11.63 3.40 -5.58
N GLY A 46 -10.45 2.85 -5.89
CA GLY A 46 -9.55 3.30 -6.96
C GLY A 46 -8.28 4.01 -6.47
N ASP A 47 -8.32 4.57 -5.26
CA ASP A 47 -7.21 5.31 -4.64
C ASP A 47 -6.09 4.41 -4.09
N GLU A 48 -4.91 5.00 -3.94
CA GLU A 48 -3.75 4.35 -3.35
C GLU A 48 -3.87 4.25 -1.82
N LEU A 49 -3.41 3.12 -1.27
CA LEU A 49 -3.18 2.97 0.16
C LEU A 49 -1.77 3.46 0.51
N SER A 50 -1.69 4.17 1.64
CA SER A 50 -0.46 4.75 2.17
C SER A 50 -0.26 4.32 3.63
N PRO A 51 0.99 4.22 4.12
CA PRO A 51 1.24 3.96 5.53
C PRO A 51 0.44 4.88 6.46
N VAL A 52 -0.14 4.30 7.50
CA VAL A 52 -0.70 5.09 8.61
C VAL A 52 0.47 5.77 9.33
N LYS A 53 0.40 7.09 9.51
CA LYS A 53 1.37 7.86 10.31
C LYS A 53 1.18 7.63 11.80
#